data_AF-A0A661CCI0-F1
#
_entry.id   AF-A0A661CCI0-F1
#
_cell.length_a   1.000
_cell.length_b   1.000
_cell.length_c   1.000
_cell.angle_alpha   90.00
_cell.angle_beta   90.00
_cell.angle_gamma   90.00
#
_symmetry.space_group_name_H-M   'P 1'
#
loop_
_entity.id
_entity.type
_entity.pdbx_description
1 polymer ?
#
loop_
_entity_poly.entity_id
_entity_poly.type
_entity_poly.pdbx_seq_one_letter_code
_entity_poly.pdbx_strand_id
1 'polypeptide(L)'
;MDNGTIQFAIGTRNDDCEDLEPLKIYQTLPDDSAAKEDYIRVIDESGEDYLYPESYFITINLPQVIEPTLLAVSNRLIKRNQRRGLL
;
A
#
# COMPACT_ATOMS: atom_id res chain seq x y z
N MET A 1 1.30 16.89 15.55
CA MET A 1 1.85 17.10 14.20
C MET A 1 2.21 15.73 13.72
N ASP A 2 1.25 15.07 13.07
CA ASP A 2 1.38 13.67 12.71
C ASP A 2 2.35 13.55 11.54
N ASN A 3 3.49 12.97 11.84
CA ASN A 3 4.55 12.71 10.88
C ASN A 3 4.02 11.61 9.95
N GLY A 4 3.46 11.98 8.79
CA GLY A 4 2.73 11.14 7.83
C GLY A 4 3.11 9.65 7.89
N THR A 5 2.43 8.91 8.76
CA THR A 5 2.83 7.56 9.13
C THR A 5 2.28 6.63 8.06
N ILE A 6 3.18 5.88 7.41
CA ILE A 6 2.80 4.84 6.46
C ILE A 6 1.96 3.82 7.22
N GLN A 7 0.71 3.62 6.79
CA GLN A 7 -0.16 2.58 7.31
C GLN A 7 -0.18 1.40 6.34
N PHE A 8 -0.84 0.32 6.76
CA PHE A 8 -1.02 -0.86 5.94
C PHE A 8 -2.52 -1.13 5.75
N ALA A 9 -2.87 -1.69 4.61
CA ALA A 9 -4.23 -2.10 4.30
C ALA A 9 -4.26 -3.47 3.61
N ILE A 10 -5.34 -4.21 3.80
CA ILE A 10 -5.59 -5.47 3.12
C ILE A 10 -6.59 -5.24 1.99
N GLY A 11 -6.23 -5.62 0.77
CA GLY A 11 -7.18 -5.66 -0.34
C GLY A 11 -8.23 -6.74 -0.10
N THR A 12 -9.51 -6.39 -0.21
CA THR A 12 -10.63 -7.33 0.08
C THR A 12 -11.33 -7.81 -1.18
N ARG A 13 -11.20 -7.07 -2.26
CA ARG A 13 -11.80 -7.33 -3.57
C ARG A 13 -10.96 -6.69 -4.66
N ASN A 14 -11.25 -7.06 -5.89
CA ASN A 14 -10.53 -6.59 -7.06
C ASN A 14 -11.47 -6.32 -8.23
N ASP A 15 -12.73 -5.92 -7.98
CA ASP A 15 -13.81 -5.71 -8.97
C ASP A 15 -13.27 -5.04 -10.26
N ASP A 16 -12.88 -5.88 -11.23
CA ASP A 16 -12.20 -5.55 -12.50
C ASP A 16 -10.86 -4.77 -12.44
N CYS A 17 -10.25 -4.67 -11.26
CA CYS A 17 -8.89 -4.16 -11.06
C CYS A 17 -7.90 -5.32 -11.08
N GLU A 18 -7.37 -5.67 -12.25
CA GLU A 18 -6.45 -6.81 -12.43
C GLU A 18 -5.17 -6.70 -11.57
N ASP A 19 -4.74 -5.47 -11.26
CA ASP A 19 -3.56 -5.19 -10.45
C ASP A 19 -3.80 -5.32 -8.93
N LEU A 20 -5.06 -5.52 -8.51
CA LEU A 20 -5.41 -5.78 -7.12
C LEU A 20 -5.53 -7.28 -6.84
N GLU A 21 -4.81 -7.70 -5.80
CA GLU A 21 -4.81 -9.06 -5.29
C GLU A 21 -5.54 -9.09 -3.94
N PRO A 22 -6.70 -9.75 -3.83
CA PRO A 22 -7.37 -9.94 -2.55
C PRO A 22 -6.46 -10.64 -1.52
N LEU A 23 -6.61 -10.26 -0.25
CA LEU A 23 -5.81 -10.70 0.91
C LEU A 23 -4.34 -10.24 0.91
N LYS A 24 -3.88 -9.53 -0.12
CA LYS A 24 -2.56 -8.90 -0.14
C LYS A 24 -2.53 -7.69 0.79
N ILE A 25 -1.39 -7.51 1.46
CA ILE A 25 -1.12 -6.33 2.30
C ILE A 25 -0.40 -5.28 1.45
N TYR A 26 -0.93 -4.08 1.45
CA TYR A 26 -0.41 -2.91 0.76
C TYR A 26 0.06 -1.86 1.78
N GLN A 27 1.08 -1.07 1.43
CA GLN A 27 1.38 0.17 2.15
C GLN A 27 0.44 1.26 1.66
N THR A 28 0.02 2.16 2.54
CA THR A 28 -0.84 3.30 2.19
C THR A 28 -0.08 4.61 2.36
N LEU A 29 -0.27 5.54 1.43
CA LEU A 29 0.25 6.90 1.53
C LEU A 29 -0.85 7.84 2.01
N PRO A 30 -0.57 8.73 3.00
CA PRO A 30 -1.49 9.79 3.36
C PRO A 30 -1.77 10.69 2.16
N ASP A 31 -3.05 10.87 1.82
CA ASP A 31 -3.49 11.73 0.73
C ASP A 31 -4.89 12.30 1.04
N ASP A 32 -4.91 13.50 1.63
CA ASP A 32 -6.15 14.18 2.00
C ASP A 32 -7.02 14.54 0.79
N SER A 33 -6.45 14.62 -0.41
CA SER A 33 -7.22 14.93 -1.62
C SER A 33 -7.96 13.69 -2.11
N ALA A 34 -7.29 12.53 -2.11
CA ALA A 34 -7.92 11.25 -2.42
C ALA A 34 -8.99 10.87 -1.39
N ALA A 35 -8.67 11.05 -0.09
CA ALA A 35 -9.59 10.71 0.99
C ALA A 35 -10.92 11.50 0.93
N LYS A 36 -10.91 12.74 0.43
CA LYS A 36 -12.13 13.54 0.24
C LYS A 36 -13.08 12.98 -0.81
N GLU A 37 -12.56 12.17 -1.72
CA GLU A 37 -13.30 11.56 -2.82
C GLU A 37 -13.55 10.05 -2.57
N ASP A 38 -13.37 9.57 -1.33
CA ASP A 38 -13.48 8.16 -0.94
C ASP A 38 -12.45 7.23 -1.62
N TYR A 39 -11.23 7.74 -1.87
CA TYR A 39 -10.10 6.97 -2.41
C TYR A 39 -8.98 6.77 -1.40
N ILE A 40 -8.24 5.67 -1.56
CA ILE A 40 -7.02 5.35 -0.83
C ILE A 40 -5.84 5.24 -1.81
N ARG A 41 -4.70 5.85 -1.45
CA ARG A 41 -3.45 5.73 -2.19
C ARG A 41 -2.62 4.59 -1.61
N VAL A 42 -2.35 3.56 -2.42
CA VAL A 42 -1.59 2.36 -2.02
C VAL A 42 -0.33 2.20 -2.85
N ILE A 43 0.70 1.57 -2.28
CA ILE A 43 1.93 1.20 -2.98
C ILE A 43 1.96 -0.32 -3.16
N ASP A 44 2.23 -0.77 -4.38
CA ASP A 44 2.41 -2.18 -4.72
C ASP A 44 3.89 -2.65 -4.53
N GLU A 45 4.23 -3.82 -5.05
CA GLU A 45 5.60 -4.35 -5.02
C GLU A 45 6.57 -3.72 -6.04
N SER A 46 6.05 -3.03 -7.06
CA SER A 46 6.88 -2.28 -8.00
C SER A 46 7.40 -0.99 -7.34
N GLY A 47 6.66 -0.48 -6.36
CA GLY A 47 6.92 0.77 -5.67
C GLY A 47 6.20 1.95 -6.30
N GLU A 48 5.33 1.69 -7.27
CA GLU A 48 4.42 2.68 -7.84
C GLU A 48 3.19 2.81 -6.93
N ASP A 49 2.63 4.01 -6.91
CA ASP A 49 1.45 4.31 -6.14
C ASP A 49 0.20 4.38 -7.03
N TYR A 50 -0.91 3.87 -6.50
CA TYR A 50 -2.17 3.71 -7.20
C TYR A 50 -3.33 4.21 -6.32
N LEU A 51 -4.36 4.75 -6.95
CA LEU A 51 -5.58 5.18 -6.29
C LEU A 51 -6.70 4.17 -6.55
N TYR A 52 -7.36 3.75 -5.48
CA TYR A 52 -8.51 2.86 -5.54
C TYR A 52 -9.62 3.36 -4.60
N PRO A 53 -10.88 2.96 -4.83
CA PRO A 53 -11.93 3.23 -3.86
C PRO A 53 -11.54 2.68 -2.49
N GLU A 54 -11.67 3.49 -1.44
CA GLU A 54 -11.32 3.09 -0.06
C GLU A 54 -12.07 1.81 0.35
N SER A 55 -13.30 1.63 -0.14
CA SER A 55 -14.15 0.46 0.12
C SER A 55 -13.56 -0.88 -0.34
N TYR A 56 -12.48 -0.88 -1.12
CA TYR A 56 -11.79 -2.09 -1.57
C TYR A 56 -10.82 -2.60 -0.49
N PHE A 57 -10.54 -1.79 0.52
CA PHE A 57 -9.50 -2.02 1.50
C PHE A 57 -10.04 -2.06 2.92
N ILE A 58 -9.32 -2.79 3.78
CA ILE A 58 -9.44 -2.68 5.23
C ILE A 58 -8.09 -2.21 5.76
N THR A 59 -8.06 -1.00 6.32
CA THR A 59 -6.87 -0.48 7.02
C THR A 59 -6.61 -1.31 8.27
N ILE A 60 -5.35 -1.71 8.47
CA ILE A 60 -4.94 -2.55 9.59
C ILE A 60 -3.94 -1.83 10.48
N ASN A 61 -4.17 -1.89 11.79
CA ASN A 61 -3.18 -1.51 12.78
C ASN A 61 -2.28 -2.70 13.05
N LEU A 62 -1.02 -2.61 12.62
CA LEU A 62 -0.03 -3.63 12.91
C LEU A 62 0.47 -3.50 14.35
N PRO A 63 0.74 -4.61 15.04
CA PRO A 63 1.50 -4.57 16.28
C PRO A 63 2.88 -3.93 16.03
N GLN A 64 3.36 -3.13 16.99
CA GLN A 64 4.67 -2.43 16.90
C GLN A 64 5.86 -3.36 16.62
N VAL A 65 5.76 -4.64 16.98
CA VAL A 65 6.81 -5.64 16.72
C VAL A 65 6.88 -6.06 15.24
N ILE A 66 5.77 -5.97 14.50
CA ILE A 66 5.66 -6.44 13.11
C ILE A 66 5.94 -5.30 12.12
N GLU A 67 5.46 -4.09 12.43
CA GLU A 67 5.50 -2.94 11.52
C GLU A 67 6.91 -2.63 10.99
N PRO A 68 7.99 -2.55 11.80
CA PRO A 68 9.33 -2.28 11.28
C PRO A 68 9.84 -3.37 10.35
N THR A 69 9.45 -4.63 10.61
CA THR A 69 9.85 -5.78 9.80
C THR A 69 9.18 -5.74 8.44
N LEU A 70 7.86 -5.50 8.40
CA LEU A 70 7.11 -5.39 7.15
C LEU A 70 7.60 -4.21 6.30
N LEU A 71 7.85 -3.06 6.93
CA LEU A 71 8.39 -1.88 6.25
C LEU A 71 9.78 -2.16 5.64
N ALA A 72 10.67 -2.83 6.38
CA ALA A 72 11.99 -3.19 5.88
C ALA A 72 11.92 -4.19 4.71
N VAL A 73 11.05 -5.20 4.80
CA VAL A 73 10.85 -6.19 3.73
C VAL A 73 10.31 -5.53 2.46
N SER A 74 9.29 -4.67 2.58
CA SER A 74 8.70 -4.00 1.43
C SER A 74 9.69 -3.07 0.75
N ASN A 75 10.41 -2.25 1.50
CA ASN A 75 11.49 -1.39 0.96
C ASN A 75 12.57 -2.19 0.22
N ARG A 76 12.90 -3.40 0.68
CA ARG A 76 13.85 -4.28 -0.01
C ARG A 76 13.29 -4.83 -1.32
N LEU A 77 12.01 -5.19 -1.36
CA LEU A 77 11.34 -5.70 -2.55
C LEU A 77 11.26 -4.63 -3.64
N ILE A 78 10.80 -3.43 -3.29
CA ILE A 78 10.70 -2.28 -4.20
C ILE A 78 12.07 -1.97 -4.82
N LYS A 79 13.12 -1.82 -4.00
CA LYS A 79 14.49 -1.58 -4.49
C LYS A 79 15.00 -2.69 -5.40
N ARG A 80 14.61 -3.95 -5.15
CA ARG A 80 15.01 -5.09 -5.99
C ARG A 80 14.32 -5.05 -7.35
N ASN A 81 13.03 -4.71 -7.38
CA ASN A 81 12.23 -4.71 -8.59
C ASN A 81 12.61 -3.53 -9.51
N GLN A 82 12.86 -2.35 -8.94
CA GLN A 82 13.37 -1.18 -9.69
C GLN A 82 14.73 -1.43 -10.35
N ARG A 83 15.61 -2.24 -9.75
CA ARG A 83 16.91 -2.62 -10.34
C ARG A 83 16.78 -3.61 -11.49
N ARG A 84 15.68 -4.38 -11.56
CA ARG A 84 15.44 -5.38 -12.60
C ARG A 84 14.80 -4.78 -13.85
N GLY A 85 14.07 -3.69 -13.73
CA GLY A 85 13.49 -2.96 -14.89
C GLY A 85 14.48 -2.09 -15.69
N LEU A 86 15.78 -2.12 -15.35
CA LEU A 86 16.84 -1.36 -16.03
C LEU A 86 17.69 -2.22 -16.99
N LEU A 87 17.20 -3.40 -17.39
CA LEU A 87 17.85 -4.31 -18.33
C LEU A 87 16.96 -4.57 -19.55
#